data_AF-A0A4V0I099-F1
#
_entry.id   AF-A0A4V0I099-F1
#
_cell.length_a   1.000
_cell.length_b   1.000
_cell.length_c   1.000
_cell.angle_alpha   90.00
_cell.angle_beta   90.00
_cell.angle_gamma   90.00
#
_symmetry.space_group_name_H-M   'P 1'
#
loop_
_entity.id
_entity.type
_entity.pdbx_description
1 polymer ?
#
loop_
_entity_poly.entity_id
_entity_poly.type
_entity_poly.pdbx_seq_one_letter_code
_entity_poly.pdbx_strand_id
1 'polypeptide(L)'
;MIRKATLGVEQLEVRDCPATVNITYGTLTVTGTEGNDTIVLDQTATAIVVNGAAYPRAGVARIVVTAGGGNDVIRDRTQFGSIIYGGVGNDAIVGNAGNDQIYGGAGNDWIAGGAGNDLIWGGGGTDTLDGGPGTNNVQQGSPVRSVANTAIEAEIIRLVNVQRVAAGLPALRVNLKLNAAATFHSQDMAALSPGPNGQAAMQHTLYGTARPEISNRLDLAGYDTWTQSFGYGENIAYGFTSAASVMSAWMGSAGHRANILRAGFTEIGVSVRADAFGRLFFTQVFGHSQ
;
A
#
# COMPACT_ATOMS: atom_id res chain seq x y z
N MET A 1 37.47 -26.90 36.93
CA MET A 1 37.07 -27.82 35.85
C MET A 1 35.67 -28.34 36.15
N ILE A 2 34.63 -27.86 35.45
CA ILE A 2 33.54 -28.68 34.91
C ILE A 2 33.10 -27.95 33.64
N ARG A 3 33.30 -28.57 32.48
CA ARG A 3 32.79 -28.11 31.19
C ARG A 3 31.30 -28.43 31.12
N LYS A 4 30.48 -27.46 30.69
CA LYS A 4 29.22 -27.74 29.97
C LYS A 4 29.28 -26.98 28.66
N ALA A 5 29.55 -27.73 27.59
CA ALA A 5 29.21 -27.32 26.25
C ALA A 5 27.74 -27.69 26.03
N THR A 6 26.94 -26.75 25.54
CA THR A 6 25.72 -27.07 24.81
C THR A 6 25.66 -26.12 23.63
N LEU A 7 25.46 -26.73 22.47
CA LEU A 7 25.64 -26.16 21.14
C LEU A 7 24.78 -24.92 20.92
N GLY A 8 25.34 -24.05 20.07
CA GLY A 8 24.70 -22.84 19.60
C GLY A 8 23.45 -23.13 18.78
N VAL A 9 22.39 -22.48 19.17
CA VAL A 9 21.47 -21.82 18.25
C VAL A 9 21.47 -20.38 18.73
N GLU A 10 22.06 -19.50 17.94
CA GLU A 10 21.87 -18.06 18.10
C GLU A 10 20.36 -17.84 18.20
N GLN A 11 19.89 -17.43 19.39
CA GLN A 11 18.66 -16.67 19.45
C GLN A 11 18.96 -15.41 18.66
N LEU A 12 18.49 -15.39 17.41
CA LEU A 12 18.44 -14.18 16.60
C LEU A 12 17.50 -13.24 17.35
N GLU A 13 18.06 -12.39 18.22
CA GLU A 13 17.34 -11.33 18.88
C GLU A 13 16.91 -10.32 17.82
N VAL A 14 15.76 -10.57 17.18
CA VAL A 14 15.07 -9.56 16.37
C VAL A 14 14.18 -8.76 17.33
N ARG A 15 14.66 -7.57 17.70
CA ARG A 15 13.91 -6.49 18.36
C ARG A 15 14.20 -5.20 17.59
N ASP A 16 13.23 -4.37 17.25
CA ASP A 16 12.02 -4.02 17.97
C ASP A 16 10.77 -3.88 17.10
N CYS A 17 9.63 -4.29 17.64
CA CYS A 17 8.29 -3.92 17.21
C CYS A 17 7.71 -2.92 18.23
N PRO A 18 7.32 -1.71 17.81
CA PRO A 18 6.24 -0.94 18.37
C PRO A 18 5.03 -1.03 17.42
N ALA A 19 4.59 -2.26 17.10
CA ALA A 19 3.49 -2.41 16.18
C ALA A 19 2.27 -1.68 16.73
N THR A 20 1.77 -0.70 15.98
CA THR A 20 0.53 -0.06 16.37
C THR A 20 -0.59 -1.05 16.07
N VAL A 21 -1.24 -1.53 17.13
CA VAL A 21 -2.37 -2.46 17.01
C VAL A 21 -3.66 -1.72 17.35
N ASN A 22 -4.58 -1.68 16.39
CA ASN A 22 -5.88 -1.06 16.57
C ASN A 22 -6.98 -2.00 16.10
N ILE A 23 -8.11 -2.01 16.81
CA ILE A 23 -9.35 -2.64 16.33
C ILE A 23 -10.31 -1.53 15.95
N THR A 24 -10.75 -1.51 14.71
CA THR A 24 -11.68 -0.50 14.20
C THR A 24 -12.65 -1.14 13.21
N TYR A 25 -13.95 -0.97 13.44
CA TYR A 25 -15.03 -1.56 12.63
C TYR A 25 -14.85 -3.06 12.34
N GLY A 26 -14.41 -3.83 13.35
CA GLY A 26 -14.16 -5.26 13.23
C GLY A 26 -12.92 -5.65 12.44
N THR A 27 -12.04 -4.71 12.13
CA THR A 27 -10.72 -4.99 11.55
C THR A 27 -9.65 -4.80 12.61
N LEU A 28 -8.87 -5.84 12.88
CA LEU A 28 -7.63 -5.74 13.65
C LEU A 28 -6.50 -5.35 12.69
N THR A 29 -5.91 -4.18 12.90
CA THR A 29 -4.80 -3.66 12.10
C THR A 29 -3.52 -3.72 12.92
N VAL A 30 -2.46 -4.29 12.35
CA VAL A 30 -1.11 -4.35 12.91
C VAL A 30 -0.18 -3.63 11.94
N THR A 31 0.51 -2.58 12.41
CA THR A 31 1.44 -1.79 11.59
C THR A 31 2.82 -1.79 12.22
N GLY A 32 3.82 -2.33 11.51
CA GLY A 32 5.24 -2.27 11.86
C GLY A 32 5.87 -0.91 11.52
N THR A 33 7.18 -0.90 11.30
CA THR A 33 8.04 0.27 11.19
C THR A 33 8.80 0.28 9.86
N GLU A 34 9.80 1.15 9.72
CA GLU A 34 10.70 1.18 8.56
C GLU A 34 11.92 0.26 8.73
N GLY A 35 12.02 -0.47 9.85
CA GLY A 35 13.10 -1.42 10.12
C GLY A 35 12.57 -2.85 10.33
N ASN A 36 13.48 -3.81 10.38
CA ASN A 36 13.15 -5.24 10.43
C ASN A 36 12.22 -5.59 11.61
N ASP A 37 10.99 -5.93 11.28
CA ASP A 37 9.94 -6.29 12.21
C ASP A 37 9.73 -7.80 12.29
N THR A 38 9.37 -8.29 13.47
CA THR A 38 8.80 -9.63 13.63
C THR A 38 7.39 -9.48 14.14
N ILE A 39 6.42 -9.89 13.32
CA ILE A 39 4.99 -9.83 13.61
C ILE A 39 4.45 -11.25 13.67
N VAL A 40 4.06 -11.69 14.86
CA VAL A 40 3.45 -12.99 15.10
C VAL A 40 2.04 -12.78 15.62
N LEU A 41 1.06 -13.31 14.90
CA LEU A 41 -0.33 -13.36 15.33
C LEU A 41 -0.69 -14.79 15.70
N ASP A 42 -1.05 -15.01 16.96
CA ASP A 42 -1.63 -16.25 17.42
C ASP A 42 -3.12 -16.04 17.74
N GLN A 43 -3.90 -17.11 17.76
CA GLN A 43 -5.32 -17.05 18.13
C GLN A 43 -5.62 -17.95 19.32
N THR A 44 -6.53 -17.48 20.16
CA THR A 44 -7.15 -18.25 21.23
C THR A 44 -8.67 -18.23 21.04
N ALA A 45 -9.41 -18.85 21.97
CA ALA A 45 -10.87 -18.81 21.97
C ALA A 45 -11.40 -17.36 22.07
N THR A 46 -10.72 -16.48 22.82
CA THR A 46 -11.24 -15.14 23.18
C THR A 46 -10.37 -13.98 22.71
N ALA A 47 -9.14 -14.23 22.27
CA ALA A 47 -8.20 -13.19 21.88
C ALA A 47 -7.39 -13.53 20.63
N ILE A 48 -6.98 -12.48 19.91
CA ILE A 48 -5.84 -12.49 18.99
C ILE A 48 -4.63 -12.00 19.76
N VAL A 49 -3.54 -12.74 19.73
CA VAL A 49 -2.30 -12.40 20.44
C VAL A 49 -1.29 -11.90 19.42
N VAL A 50 -0.93 -10.63 19.48
CA VAL A 50 0.08 -10.01 18.61
C VAL A 50 1.35 -9.83 19.41
N ASN A 51 2.43 -10.54 19.04
CA ASN A 51 3.73 -10.48 19.72
C ASN A 51 3.63 -10.63 21.26
N GLY A 52 2.72 -11.48 21.73
CA GLY A 52 2.48 -11.74 23.15
C GLY A 52 1.44 -10.84 23.82
N ALA A 53 1.00 -9.75 23.17
CA ALA A 53 -0.07 -8.88 23.67
C ALA A 53 -1.45 -9.37 23.19
N ALA A 54 -2.41 -9.52 24.10
CA ALA A 54 -3.74 -10.04 23.80
C ALA A 54 -4.74 -8.92 23.47
N TYR A 55 -5.46 -9.09 22.35
CA TYR A 55 -6.51 -8.20 21.87
C TYR A 55 -7.83 -8.96 21.76
N PRO A 56 -8.99 -8.35 22.10
CA PRO A 56 -10.28 -9.02 22.03
C PRO A 56 -10.56 -9.58 20.63
N ARG A 57 -10.88 -10.87 20.55
CA ARG A 57 -11.30 -11.51 19.29
C ARG A 57 -12.75 -11.18 18.94
N ALA A 58 -13.58 -10.93 19.96
CA ALA A 58 -14.99 -10.64 19.76
C ALA A 58 -15.17 -9.41 18.85
N GLY A 59 -15.90 -9.60 17.75
CA GLY A 59 -16.15 -8.55 16.76
C GLY A 59 -15.05 -8.37 15.71
N VAL A 60 -13.92 -9.07 15.80
CA VAL A 60 -12.92 -9.10 14.72
C VAL A 60 -13.42 -10.00 13.59
N ALA A 61 -13.54 -9.44 12.41
CA ALA A 61 -13.93 -10.10 11.17
C ALA A 61 -12.77 -10.21 10.17
N ARG A 62 -11.76 -9.34 10.30
CA ARG A 62 -10.60 -9.30 9.40
C ARG A 62 -9.34 -8.83 10.10
N ILE A 63 -8.20 -9.32 9.62
CA ILE A 63 -6.87 -8.90 10.05
C ILE A 63 -6.18 -8.18 8.89
N VAL A 64 -5.50 -7.07 9.19
CA VAL A 64 -4.65 -6.35 8.26
C VAL A 64 -3.28 -6.18 8.90
N VAL A 65 -2.23 -6.69 8.25
CA VAL A 65 -0.84 -6.54 8.68
C VAL A 65 -0.08 -5.71 7.65
N THR A 66 0.68 -4.73 8.11
CA THR A 66 1.62 -3.95 7.29
C THR A 66 2.94 -3.92 8.02
N ALA A 67 3.99 -4.56 7.50
CA ALA A 67 5.27 -4.59 8.19
C ALA A 67 6.09 -3.32 7.93
N GLY A 68 6.17 -2.85 6.68
CA GLY A 68 6.65 -1.51 6.35
C GLY A 68 7.97 -1.53 5.57
N GLY A 69 9.07 -1.12 6.18
CA GLY A 69 10.40 -1.25 5.59
C GLY A 69 11.29 -2.16 6.42
N GLY A 70 12.35 -2.69 5.82
CA GLY A 70 13.20 -3.69 6.47
C GLY A 70 12.87 -5.11 6.01
N ASN A 71 13.71 -6.06 6.40
CA ASN A 71 13.48 -7.48 6.14
C ASN A 71 12.61 -8.05 7.26
N ASP A 72 11.34 -8.26 6.96
CA ASP A 72 10.34 -8.52 7.98
C ASP A 72 9.99 -10.01 8.07
N VAL A 73 9.50 -10.41 9.23
CA VAL A 73 9.01 -11.77 9.48
C VAL A 73 7.57 -11.70 9.97
N ILE A 74 6.64 -12.09 9.11
CA ILE A 74 5.21 -12.10 9.41
C ILE A 74 4.74 -13.54 9.51
N ARG A 75 4.15 -13.91 10.65
CA ARG A 75 3.51 -15.21 10.87
C ARG A 75 2.11 -15.00 11.39
N ASP A 76 1.15 -15.02 10.48
CA ASP A 76 -0.24 -15.15 10.84
C ASP A 76 -0.53 -16.63 11.14
N ARG A 77 -0.80 -16.97 12.41
CA ARG A 77 -1.20 -18.31 12.84
C ARG A 77 -2.68 -18.34 13.22
N THR A 78 -3.44 -17.37 12.76
CA THR A 78 -4.89 -17.31 12.97
C THR A 78 -5.62 -18.16 11.92
N GLN A 79 -6.95 -18.16 11.98
CA GLN A 79 -7.82 -18.81 10.98
C GLN A 79 -8.60 -17.77 10.14
N PHE A 80 -8.23 -16.50 10.25
CA PHE A 80 -8.91 -15.41 9.57
C PHE A 80 -8.35 -15.27 8.16
N GLY A 81 -9.21 -14.94 7.20
CA GLY A 81 -8.73 -14.37 5.95
C GLY A 81 -8.10 -13.01 6.23
N SER A 82 -6.81 -12.89 5.94
CA SER A 82 -5.97 -11.76 6.28
C SER A 82 -5.53 -10.98 5.06
N ILE A 83 -5.19 -9.72 5.27
CA ILE A 83 -4.51 -8.91 4.26
C ILE A 83 -3.14 -8.55 4.81
N ILE A 84 -2.09 -9.03 4.15
CA ILE A 84 -0.71 -8.93 4.64
C ILE A 84 0.13 -8.19 3.61
N TYR A 85 0.78 -7.12 4.04
CA TYR A 85 1.78 -6.38 3.27
C TYR A 85 3.15 -6.55 3.95
N GLY A 86 4.12 -7.16 3.25
CA GLY A 86 5.52 -7.19 3.66
C GLY A 86 6.09 -5.79 3.61
N GLY A 87 6.29 -5.26 2.41
CA GLY A 87 6.69 -3.88 2.19
C GLY A 87 8.03 -3.80 1.48
N VAL A 88 9.00 -3.07 2.02
CA VAL A 88 10.33 -2.93 1.39
C VAL A 88 11.35 -3.75 2.15
N GLY A 89 11.90 -4.78 1.53
CA GLY A 89 12.92 -5.66 2.09
C GLY A 89 12.72 -7.09 1.61
N ASN A 90 13.58 -8.00 2.06
CA ASN A 90 13.40 -9.43 1.80
C ASN A 90 12.56 -10.01 2.94
N ASP A 91 11.27 -10.17 2.70
CA ASP A 91 10.32 -10.54 3.74
C ASP A 91 10.05 -12.04 3.80
N ALA A 92 9.72 -12.54 4.99
CA ALA A 92 9.27 -13.91 5.21
C ALA A 92 7.84 -13.91 5.76
N ILE A 93 6.87 -14.29 4.93
CA ILE A 93 5.44 -14.18 5.22
C ILE A 93 4.77 -15.55 5.22
N VAL A 94 3.98 -15.83 6.27
CA VAL A 94 3.12 -17.01 6.39
C VAL A 94 1.70 -16.59 6.75
N GLY A 95 0.71 -16.90 5.91
CA GLY A 95 -0.72 -16.62 6.12
C GLY A 95 -1.48 -17.69 6.92
N ASN A 96 -1.01 -18.94 6.84
CA ASN A 96 -1.54 -20.13 7.51
C ASN A 96 -2.93 -20.57 7.06
N ALA A 97 -4.02 -20.04 7.59
CA ALA A 97 -5.36 -20.56 7.31
C ALA A 97 -6.35 -19.42 7.13
N GLY A 98 -7.18 -19.49 6.09
CA GLY A 98 -8.04 -18.38 5.70
C GLY A 98 -7.93 -18.16 4.20
N ASN A 99 -8.79 -17.29 3.65
CA ASN A 99 -8.59 -16.84 2.27
C ASN A 99 -7.80 -15.53 2.34
N ASP A 100 -6.49 -15.62 2.14
CA ASP A 100 -5.58 -14.51 2.38
C ASP A 100 -5.32 -13.68 1.13
N GLN A 101 -4.96 -12.41 1.35
CA GLN A 101 -4.37 -11.55 0.33
C GLN A 101 -3.00 -11.12 0.79
N ILE A 102 -1.96 -11.66 0.15
CA ILE A 102 -0.57 -11.45 0.56
C ILE A 102 0.18 -10.70 -0.54
N TYR A 103 0.83 -9.62 -0.14
CA TYR A 103 1.61 -8.74 -0.98
C TYR A 103 3.03 -8.69 -0.39
N GLY A 104 4.00 -9.31 -1.06
CA GLY A 104 5.42 -9.32 -0.65
C GLY A 104 5.97 -7.92 -0.62
N GLY A 105 6.12 -7.31 -1.80
CA GLY A 105 6.40 -5.88 -1.90
C GLY A 105 7.61 -5.62 -2.77
N ALA A 106 8.70 -5.10 -2.24
CA ALA A 106 9.94 -4.90 -2.97
C ALA A 106 11.09 -5.61 -2.26
N GLY A 107 11.82 -6.46 -2.96
CA GLY A 107 12.86 -7.32 -2.40
C GLY A 107 12.64 -8.76 -2.86
N ASN A 108 13.47 -9.69 -2.38
CA ASN A 108 13.32 -11.10 -2.68
C ASN A 108 12.55 -11.75 -1.53
N ASP A 109 11.25 -11.94 -1.72
CA ASP A 109 10.36 -12.39 -0.65
C ASP A 109 10.22 -13.90 -0.61
N TRP A 110 9.94 -14.43 0.57
CA TRP A 110 9.49 -15.80 0.78
C TRP A 110 8.08 -15.79 1.36
N ILE A 111 7.10 -16.30 0.60
CA ILE A 111 5.69 -16.21 0.96
C ILE A 111 5.05 -17.60 0.91
N ALA A 112 4.39 -17.98 2.00
CA ALA A 112 3.52 -19.14 2.07
C ALA A 112 2.08 -18.71 2.45
N GLY A 113 1.13 -18.88 1.53
CA GLY A 113 -0.30 -18.61 1.76
C GLY A 113 -0.87 -19.52 2.83
N GLY A 114 -0.83 -20.81 2.57
CA GLY A 114 -1.29 -21.83 3.52
C GLY A 114 -2.58 -22.46 3.02
N ALA A 115 -3.49 -22.79 3.93
CA ALA A 115 -4.76 -23.43 3.63
C ALA A 115 -5.85 -22.39 3.36
N GLY A 116 -6.47 -22.48 2.19
CA GLY A 116 -7.56 -21.61 1.77
C GLY A 116 -7.40 -21.20 0.32
N ASN A 117 -8.25 -20.29 -0.16
CA ASN A 117 -8.14 -19.74 -1.50
C ASN A 117 -7.45 -18.38 -1.42
N ASP A 118 -6.14 -18.39 -1.67
CA ASP A 118 -5.28 -17.24 -1.45
C ASP A 118 -5.01 -16.45 -2.74
N LEU A 119 -4.82 -15.15 -2.57
CA LEU A 119 -4.30 -14.25 -3.58
C LEU A 119 -2.90 -13.79 -3.16
N ILE A 120 -1.87 -14.19 -3.90
CA ILE A 120 -0.48 -13.93 -3.53
C ILE A 120 0.22 -13.19 -4.65
N TRP A 121 0.86 -12.08 -4.30
CA TRP A 121 1.72 -11.31 -5.18
C TRP A 121 3.09 -11.14 -4.55
N GLY A 122 4.13 -11.63 -5.21
CA GLY A 122 5.51 -11.48 -4.73
C GLY A 122 5.97 -10.02 -4.75
N GLY A 123 5.51 -9.23 -5.72
CA GLY A 123 5.99 -7.86 -5.86
C GLY A 123 7.23 -7.77 -6.75
N GLY A 124 8.15 -6.87 -6.43
CA GLY A 124 9.35 -6.61 -7.21
C GLY A 124 10.55 -7.32 -6.64
N GLY A 125 11.16 -8.21 -7.40
CA GLY A 125 12.34 -8.96 -7.00
C GLY A 125 12.25 -10.40 -7.52
N THR A 126 13.05 -11.29 -6.95
CA THR A 126 12.98 -12.73 -7.22
C THR A 126 12.37 -13.42 -6.01
N ASP A 127 11.06 -13.61 -6.05
CA ASP A 127 10.31 -14.14 -4.91
C ASP A 127 10.15 -15.65 -4.98
N THR A 128 9.99 -16.27 -3.81
CA THR A 128 9.60 -17.67 -3.64
C THR A 128 8.20 -17.70 -3.07
N LEU A 129 7.24 -18.10 -3.90
CA LEU A 129 5.81 -18.09 -3.55
C LEU A 129 5.25 -19.51 -3.50
N ASP A 130 4.64 -19.86 -2.38
CA ASP A 130 3.86 -21.09 -2.20
C ASP A 130 2.42 -20.72 -1.83
N GLY A 131 1.47 -21.08 -2.68
CA GLY A 131 0.05 -20.89 -2.40
C GLY A 131 -0.47 -21.83 -1.33
N GLY A 132 0.18 -22.97 -1.10
CA GLY A 132 -0.36 -24.02 -0.23
C GLY A 132 -1.63 -24.69 -0.78
N PRO A 133 -2.37 -25.43 0.06
CA PRO A 133 -3.61 -26.10 -0.34
C PRO A 133 -4.77 -25.14 -0.65
N GLY A 134 -5.42 -25.32 -1.79
CA GLY A 134 -6.64 -24.60 -2.18
C GLY A 134 -6.60 -24.10 -3.62
N THR A 135 -7.59 -23.29 -4.00
CA THR A 135 -7.61 -22.63 -5.31
C THR A 135 -6.96 -21.26 -5.18
N ASN A 136 -5.68 -21.21 -5.52
CA ASN A 136 -4.82 -20.06 -5.27
C ASN A 136 -4.51 -19.31 -6.56
N ASN A 137 -4.40 -17.98 -6.47
CA ASN A 137 -3.89 -17.13 -7.52
C ASN A 137 -2.53 -16.56 -7.09
N VAL A 138 -1.46 -17.18 -7.57
CA VAL A 138 -0.08 -16.83 -7.21
C VAL A 138 0.59 -16.17 -8.40
N GLN A 139 1.05 -14.93 -8.21
CA GLN A 139 1.68 -14.12 -9.25
C GLN A 139 3.04 -13.60 -8.80
N GLN A 140 4.07 -13.88 -9.60
CA GLN A 140 5.31 -13.11 -9.55
C GLN A 140 5.05 -11.70 -10.08
N GLY A 141 5.42 -10.68 -9.33
CA GLY A 141 5.04 -9.30 -9.61
C GLY A 141 4.06 -8.72 -8.58
N SER A 142 3.99 -7.39 -8.52
CA SER A 142 2.98 -6.69 -7.73
C SER A 142 1.61 -6.78 -8.42
N PRO A 143 0.47 -6.80 -7.69
CA PRO A 143 -0.84 -6.59 -8.31
C PRO A 143 -0.94 -5.20 -8.93
N VAL A 144 -0.09 -4.29 -8.43
CA VAL A 144 0.37 -3.08 -9.11
C VAL A 144 1.36 -3.48 -10.19
N ARG A 145 0.90 -4.23 -11.21
CA ARG A 145 1.72 -4.47 -12.38
C ARG A 145 1.73 -3.18 -13.20
N SER A 146 2.64 -2.26 -12.88
CA SER A 146 3.15 -1.37 -13.91
C SER A 146 4.64 -1.16 -13.76
N VAL A 147 5.36 -1.50 -14.82
CA VAL A 147 6.75 -1.09 -15.09
C VAL A 147 6.86 0.45 -15.25
N ALA A 148 5.81 1.20 -14.89
CA ALA A 148 5.66 2.63 -15.09
C ALA A 148 5.59 3.43 -13.77
N ASN A 149 5.40 2.78 -12.61
CA ASN A 149 5.40 3.46 -11.32
C ASN A 149 6.74 3.32 -10.59
N THR A 150 7.22 4.42 -10.02
CA THR A 150 8.38 4.46 -9.13
C THR A 150 8.04 3.90 -7.74
N ALA A 151 9.05 3.61 -6.92
CA ALA A 151 8.86 3.08 -5.57
C ALA A 151 7.94 3.96 -4.70
N ILE A 152 8.12 5.29 -4.75
CA ILE A 152 7.26 6.22 -3.99
C ILE A 152 5.82 6.23 -4.51
N GLU A 153 5.60 6.07 -5.82
CA GLU A 153 4.26 6.02 -6.41
C GLU A 153 3.54 4.71 -6.04
N ALA A 154 4.26 3.57 -6.08
CA ALA A 154 3.76 2.28 -5.63
C ALA A 154 3.37 2.31 -4.14
N GLU A 155 4.21 2.93 -3.31
CA GLU A 155 3.94 3.05 -1.87
C GLU A 155 2.73 3.95 -1.57
N ILE A 156 2.54 5.04 -2.32
CA ILE A 156 1.32 5.85 -2.22
C ILE A 156 0.06 5.02 -2.55
N ILE A 157 0.11 4.21 -3.61
CA ILE A 157 -1.01 3.34 -4.01
C ILE A 157 -1.31 2.33 -2.90
N ARG A 158 -0.27 1.72 -2.31
CA ARG A 158 -0.39 0.80 -1.19
C ARG A 158 -1.08 1.47 0.00
N LEU A 159 -0.61 2.64 0.43
CA LEU A 159 -1.17 3.39 1.56
C LEU A 159 -2.62 3.83 1.32
N VAL A 160 -2.97 4.25 0.10
CA VAL A 160 -4.36 4.53 -0.27
C VAL A 160 -5.24 3.30 -0.06
N ASN A 161 -4.78 2.13 -0.55
CA ASN A 161 -5.52 0.89 -0.43
C ASN A 161 -5.64 0.43 1.03
N VAL A 162 -4.62 0.62 1.86
CA VAL A 162 -4.72 0.39 3.32
C VAL A 162 -5.84 1.24 3.93
N GLN A 163 -5.91 2.54 3.63
CA GLN A 163 -6.97 3.42 4.16
C GLN A 163 -8.37 3.01 3.70
N ARG A 164 -8.52 2.64 2.43
CA ARG A 164 -9.80 2.17 1.87
C ARG A 164 -10.26 0.88 2.51
N VAL A 165 -9.36 -0.08 2.61
CA VAL A 165 -9.61 -1.38 3.21
C VAL A 165 -9.97 -1.27 4.68
N ALA A 166 -9.31 -0.38 5.43
CA ALA A 166 -9.64 -0.07 6.82
C ALA A 166 -11.04 0.57 6.97
N ALA A 167 -11.50 1.30 5.94
CA ALA A 167 -12.85 1.86 5.86
C ALA A 167 -13.90 0.87 5.30
N GLY A 168 -13.53 -0.40 5.08
CA GLY A 168 -14.44 -1.42 4.53
C GLY A 168 -14.71 -1.28 3.02
N LEU A 169 -13.88 -0.54 2.29
CA LEU A 169 -13.98 -0.36 0.84
C LEU A 169 -13.03 -1.29 0.07
N PRO A 170 -13.37 -1.68 -1.17
CA PRO A 170 -12.45 -2.40 -2.04
C PRO A 170 -11.19 -1.60 -2.35
N ALA A 171 -10.07 -2.31 -2.48
CA ALA A 171 -8.82 -1.75 -2.99
C ALA A 171 -8.98 -1.27 -4.43
N LEU A 172 -8.31 -0.17 -4.77
CA LEU A 172 -8.25 0.38 -6.12
C LEU A 172 -7.22 -0.36 -6.96
N ARG A 173 -7.58 -0.62 -8.21
CA ARG A 173 -6.68 -1.18 -9.23
C ARG A 173 -5.89 -0.09 -9.91
N VAL A 174 -4.63 -0.36 -10.23
CA VAL A 174 -3.82 0.61 -10.99
C VAL A 174 -4.26 0.66 -12.45
N ASN A 175 -4.46 1.86 -12.97
CA ASN A 175 -4.80 2.11 -14.37
C ASN A 175 -3.71 2.98 -15.03
N LEU A 176 -3.10 2.44 -16.10
CA LEU A 176 -1.99 3.11 -16.79
C LEU A 176 -2.40 4.44 -17.45
N LYS A 177 -3.66 4.58 -17.85
CA LYS A 177 -4.18 5.83 -18.41
C LYS A 177 -4.33 6.89 -17.33
N LEU A 178 -4.77 6.48 -16.14
CA LEU A 178 -4.79 7.38 -14.98
C LEU A 178 -3.36 7.76 -14.54
N ASN A 179 -2.38 6.83 -14.61
CA ASN A 179 -0.96 7.15 -14.40
C ASN A 179 -0.44 8.18 -15.41
N ALA A 180 -0.81 8.04 -16.68
CA ALA A 180 -0.43 8.99 -17.72
C ALA A 180 -1.04 10.38 -17.46
N ALA A 181 -2.32 10.45 -17.10
CA ALA A 181 -2.97 11.71 -16.73
C ALA A 181 -2.34 12.36 -15.48
N ALA A 182 -2.05 11.56 -14.46
CA ALA A 182 -1.33 12.02 -13.26
C ALA A 182 0.07 12.54 -13.60
N THR A 183 0.75 11.87 -14.53
CA THR A 183 2.10 12.24 -15.01
C THR A 183 2.08 13.56 -15.76
N PHE A 184 1.10 13.76 -16.66
CA PHE A 184 0.95 15.04 -17.35
C PHE A 184 0.80 16.17 -16.36
N HIS A 185 0.00 15.99 -15.32
CA HIS A 185 -0.22 17.01 -14.32
C HIS A 185 1.04 17.30 -13.47
N SER A 186 1.64 16.28 -12.88
CA SER A 186 2.81 16.45 -12.01
C SER A 186 4.01 17.03 -12.76
N GLN A 187 4.17 16.70 -14.05
CA GLN A 187 5.16 17.32 -14.93
C GLN A 187 4.86 18.80 -15.21
N ASP A 188 3.61 19.13 -15.55
CA ASP A 188 3.22 20.50 -15.85
C ASP A 188 3.37 21.40 -14.60
N MET A 189 2.98 20.92 -13.40
CA MET A 189 3.23 21.63 -12.14
C MET A 189 4.73 21.83 -11.88
N ALA A 190 5.54 20.79 -12.07
CA ALA A 190 6.99 20.86 -11.88
C ALA A 190 7.66 21.85 -12.86
N ALA A 191 7.20 21.89 -14.12
CA ALA A 191 7.69 22.81 -15.14
C ALA A 191 7.29 24.26 -14.87
N LEU A 192 6.10 24.48 -14.31
CA LEU A 192 5.59 25.80 -13.92
C LEU A 192 6.16 26.30 -12.58
N SER A 193 7.11 25.59 -11.97
CA SER A 193 7.74 25.90 -10.68
C SER A 193 9.14 26.55 -10.79
N PRO A 194 9.35 27.69 -11.51
CA PRO A 194 10.71 28.22 -11.73
C PRO A 194 11.30 29.01 -10.54
N GLY A 195 10.60 29.13 -9.41
CA GLY A 195 10.97 30.01 -8.29
C GLY A 195 11.14 29.32 -6.93
N PRO A 196 11.67 30.05 -5.91
CA PRO A 196 11.87 29.52 -4.55
C PRO A 196 10.58 29.08 -3.86
N ASN A 197 9.42 29.54 -4.34
CA ASN A 197 8.09 29.17 -3.85
C ASN A 197 7.35 28.27 -4.85
N GLY A 198 7.82 27.04 -5.03
CA GLY A 198 7.24 26.08 -5.98
C GLY A 198 5.77 25.73 -5.73
N GLN A 199 5.27 25.96 -4.52
CA GLN A 199 3.88 25.74 -4.13
C GLN A 199 2.86 26.51 -5.01
N ALA A 200 3.24 27.66 -5.58
CA ALA A 200 2.33 28.44 -6.42
C ALA A 200 1.88 27.69 -7.71
N ALA A 201 2.68 26.71 -8.14
CA ALA A 201 2.38 25.86 -9.29
C ALA A 201 1.44 24.70 -8.95
N MET A 202 1.17 24.42 -7.67
CA MET A 202 0.28 23.35 -7.23
C MET A 202 -1.19 23.79 -7.36
N GLN A 203 -1.79 23.57 -8.53
CA GLN A 203 -3.18 23.95 -8.82
C GLN A 203 -3.87 22.85 -9.62
N HIS A 204 -5.15 22.59 -9.33
CA HIS A 204 -5.93 21.61 -10.11
C HIS A 204 -6.14 22.04 -11.58
N THR A 205 -6.28 23.35 -11.79
CA THR A 205 -6.39 23.95 -13.12
C THR A 205 -5.14 24.75 -13.44
N LEU A 206 -4.36 24.29 -14.42
CA LEU A 206 -3.13 24.95 -14.86
C LEU A 206 -3.39 25.84 -16.08
N TYR A 207 -3.96 27.02 -15.86
CA TYR A 207 -4.25 27.96 -16.93
C TYR A 207 -2.99 28.31 -17.74
N GLY A 208 -3.11 28.33 -19.07
CA GLY A 208 -2.00 28.64 -19.97
C GLY A 208 -1.12 27.45 -20.37
N THR A 209 -1.42 26.23 -19.89
CA THR A 209 -0.81 25.00 -20.42
C THR A 209 -1.67 24.39 -21.54
N ALA A 210 -1.11 23.41 -22.25
CA ALA A 210 -1.86 22.63 -23.23
C ALA A 210 -2.93 21.70 -22.59
N ARG A 211 -2.94 21.56 -21.26
CA ARG A 211 -3.75 20.59 -20.51
C ARG A 211 -4.27 21.19 -19.19
N PRO A 212 -5.10 22.25 -19.25
CA PRO A 212 -5.44 23.04 -18.07
C PRO A 212 -6.24 22.24 -17.04
N GLU A 213 -7.23 21.45 -17.46
CA GLU A 213 -8.09 20.68 -16.56
C GLU A 213 -7.78 19.17 -16.60
N ILE A 214 -8.21 18.47 -15.55
CA ILE A 214 -8.05 17.01 -15.46
C ILE A 214 -8.78 16.28 -16.60
N SER A 215 -9.91 16.79 -17.07
CA SER A 215 -10.64 16.27 -18.24
C SER A 215 -9.72 16.21 -19.47
N ASN A 216 -9.00 17.29 -19.77
CA ASN A 216 -8.06 17.32 -20.89
C ASN A 216 -6.93 16.31 -20.73
N ARG A 217 -6.41 16.15 -19.49
CA ARG A 217 -5.35 15.20 -19.18
C ARG A 217 -5.82 13.74 -19.34
N LEU A 218 -7.05 13.45 -18.92
CA LEU A 218 -7.69 12.14 -19.06
C LEU A 218 -7.95 11.80 -20.54
N ASP A 219 -8.49 12.75 -21.30
CA ASP A 219 -8.76 12.59 -22.73
C ASP A 219 -7.47 12.31 -23.51
N LEU A 220 -6.40 13.06 -23.22
CA LEU A 220 -5.07 12.85 -23.83
C LEU A 220 -4.44 11.52 -23.43
N ALA A 221 -4.72 11.03 -22.21
CA ALA A 221 -4.29 9.71 -21.77
C ALA A 221 -5.15 8.57 -22.36
N GLY A 222 -6.18 8.91 -23.16
CA GLY A 222 -7.11 7.95 -23.75
C GLY A 222 -8.00 7.27 -22.71
N TYR A 223 -8.21 7.90 -21.55
CA TYR A 223 -9.15 7.44 -20.53
C TYR A 223 -10.55 7.85 -20.97
N ASP A 224 -11.47 6.89 -21.05
CA ASP A 224 -12.83 7.18 -21.52
C ASP A 224 -13.61 7.91 -20.43
N THR A 225 -13.86 9.20 -20.65
CA THR A 225 -14.59 10.11 -19.75
C THR A 225 -16.09 10.18 -20.05
N TRP A 226 -16.54 9.69 -21.22
CA TRP A 226 -17.89 9.87 -21.74
C TRP A 226 -18.87 8.80 -21.26
N THR A 227 -18.38 7.63 -20.90
CA THR A 227 -19.19 6.52 -20.36
C THR A 227 -19.22 6.48 -18.83
N GLN A 228 -18.60 7.44 -18.13
CA GLN A 228 -18.43 7.39 -16.68
C GLN A 228 -19.56 8.10 -15.92
N SER A 229 -20.59 7.35 -15.52
CA SER A 229 -21.70 7.87 -14.71
C SER A 229 -21.29 8.34 -13.30
N PHE A 230 -20.09 8.00 -12.82
CA PHE A 230 -19.63 8.26 -11.44
C PHE A 230 -18.55 9.36 -11.31
N GLY A 231 -18.06 9.91 -12.43
CA GLY A 231 -17.03 10.96 -12.47
C GLY A 231 -15.62 10.50 -12.10
N TYR A 232 -14.68 11.45 -12.04
CA TYR A 232 -13.27 11.26 -11.70
C TYR A 232 -12.88 12.14 -10.48
N GLY A 233 -11.72 11.86 -9.88
CA GLY A 233 -11.20 12.62 -8.73
C GLY A 233 -9.71 12.89 -8.86
N GLU A 234 -9.24 13.94 -8.21
CA GLU A 234 -7.83 14.32 -8.20
C GLU A 234 -7.40 14.78 -6.81
N ASN A 235 -6.26 14.29 -6.35
CA ASN A 235 -5.55 14.87 -5.21
C ASN A 235 -4.17 15.30 -5.67
N ILE A 236 -3.75 16.50 -5.26
CA ILE A 236 -2.40 17.01 -5.53
C ILE A 236 -1.72 17.39 -4.21
N ALA A 237 -0.41 17.31 -4.18
CA ALA A 237 0.41 17.76 -3.06
C ALA A 237 1.80 18.18 -3.53
N TYR A 238 2.49 18.94 -2.68
CA TYR A 238 3.81 19.48 -2.95
C TYR A 238 4.67 19.50 -1.70
N GLY A 239 5.98 19.26 -1.85
CA GLY A 239 6.98 19.51 -0.82
C GLY A 239 7.12 18.42 0.25
N PHE A 240 6.48 17.27 0.04
CA PHE A 240 6.63 16.10 0.91
C PHE A 240 7.84 15.26 0.48
N THR A 241 8.44 14.54 1.43
CA THR A 241 9.64 13.73 1.19
C THR A 241 9.37 12.23 1.19
N SER A 242 8.16 11.81 1.56
CA SER A 242 7.79 10.38 1.62
C SER A 242 6.32 10.16 1.30
N ALA A 243 5.99 8.93 0.88
CA ALA A 243 4.62 8.49 0.68
C ALA A 243 3.77 8.58 1.97
N ALA A 244 4.36 8.21 3.12
CA ALA A 244 3.68 8.29 4.42
C ALA A 244 3.31 9.74 4.81
N SER A 245 4.22 10.69 4.61
CA SER A 245 4.00 12.09 4.98
C SER A 245 2.90 12.74 4.11
N VAL A 246 2.90 12.48 2.79
CA VAL A 246 1.85 12.98 1.90
C VAL A 246 0.50 12.29 2.16
N MET A 247 0.51 10.99 2.48
CA MET A 247 -0.70 10.24 2.82
C MET A 247 -1.37 10.80 4.07
N SER A 248 -0.59 11.08 5.12
CA SER A 248 -1.08 11.70 6.35
C SER A 248 -1.74 13.06 6.08
N ALA A 249 -1.11 13.89 5.24
CA ALA A 249 -1.66 15.19 4.84
C ALA A 249 -2.98 15.05 4.04
N TRP A 250 -3.06 14.11 3.09
CA TRP A 250 -4.29 13.85 2.35
C TRP A 250 -5.42 13.31 3.25
N MET A 251 -5.12 12.40 4.18
CA MET A 251 -6.12 11.92 5.14
C MET A 251 -6.56 13.00 6.12
N GLY A 252 -5.71 13.98 6.45
CA GLY A 252 -6.09 15.13 7.26
C GLY A 252 -7.05 16.10 6.57
N SER A 253 -6.96 16.24 5.25
CA SER A 253 -7.81 17.15 4.46
C SER A 253 -9.16 16.51 4.10
N ALA A 254 -10.27 17.17 4.42
CA ALA A 254 -11.61 16.64 4.16
C ALA A 254 -11.87 16.34 2.67
N GLY A 255 -11.43 17.23 1.77
CA GLY A 255 -11.60 17.03 0.32
C GLY A 255 -10.77 15.86 -0.22
N HIS A 256 -9.48 15.80 0.16
CA HIS A 256 -8.58 14.74 -0.31
C HIS A 256 -8.99 13.36 0.24
N ARG A 257 -9.33 13.30 1.53
CA ARG A 257 -9.85 12.08 2.18
C ARG A 257 -11.14 11.60 1.54
N ALA A 258 -12.04 12.51 1.14
CA ALA A 258 -13.28 12.14 0.46
C ALA A 258 -13.03 11.46 -0.90
N ASN A 259 -12.02 11.89 -1.66
CA ASN A 259 -11.61 11.20 -2.89
C ASN A 259 -11.08 9.79 -2.60
N ILE A 260 -10.13 9.67 -1.66
CA ILE A 260 -9.52 8.38 -1.28
C ILE A 260 -10.57 7.35 -0.85
N LEU A 261 -11.56 7.79 -0.07
CA LEU A 261 -12.60 6.92 0.50
C LEU A 261 -13.91 6.92 -0.32
N ARG A 262 -13.90 7.40 -1.57
CA ARG A 262 -15.09 7.36 -2.41
C ARG A 262 -15.37 5.93 -2.85
N ALA A 263 -16.52 5.39 -2.46
CA ALA A 263 -16.90 4.01 -2.76
C ALA A 263 -17.03 3.73 -4.28
N GLY A 264 -17.42 4.73 -5.06
CA GLY A 264 -17.58 4.60 -6.51
C GLY A 264 -16.29 4.54 -7.31
N PHE A 265 -15.12 4.80 -6.72
CA PHE A 265 -13.85 4.62 -7.42
C PHE A 265 -13.38 3.17 -7.31
N THR A 266 -12.95 2.62 -8.45
CA THR A 266 -12.38 1.27 -8.58
C THR A 266 -10.94 1.29 -9.11
N GLU A 267 -10.48 2.44 -9.58
CA GLU A 267 -9.17 2.59 -10.22
C GLU A 267 -8.40 3.82 -9.69
N ILE A 268 -7.08 3.72 -9.72
CA ILE A 268 -6.16 4.80 -9.36
C ILE A 268 -5.00 4.89 -10.34
N GLY A 269 -4.52 6.11 -10.56
CA GLY A 269 -3.20 6.39 -11.11
C GLY A 269 -2.46 7.37 -10.22
N VAL A 270 -1.15 7.20 -10.08
CA VAL A 270 -0.29 8.04 -9.25
C VAL A 270 0.96 8.45 -10.02
N SER A 271 1.36 9.70 -9.85
CA SER A 271 2.62 10.21 -10.35
C SER A 271 3.30 11.14 -9.35
N VAL A 272 4.62 11.04 -9.25
CA VAL A 272 5.47 11.93 -8.47
C VAL A 272 6.59 12.47 -9.34
N ARG A 273 6.73 13.79 -9.44
CA ARG A 273 7.74 14.46 -10.27
C ARG A 273 8.46 15.54 -9.49
N ALA A 274 9.77 15.60 -9.66
CA ALA A 274 10.58 16.67 -9.10
C ALA A 274 10.60 17.88 -10.03
N ASP A 275 10.60 19.09 -9.47
CA ASP A 275 11.01 20.27 -10.21
C ASP A 275 12.54 20.41 -10.30
N ALA A 276 13.01 21.49 -10.92
CA ALA A 276 14.43 21.77 -11.11
C ALA A 276 15.23 21.90 -9.79
N PHE A 277 14.56 22.03 -8.64
CA PHE A 277 15.17 22.14 -7.31
C PHE A 277 15.05 20.84 -6.50
N GLY A 278 14.57 19.75 -7.11
CA GLY A 278 14.39 18.46 -6.45
C GLY A 278 13.14 18.37 -5.57
N ARG A 279 12.23 19.36 -5.64
CA ARG A 279 11.02 19.39 -4.81
C ARG A 279 9.93 18.57 -5.49
N LEU A 280 9.29 17.68 -4.74
CA LEU A 280 8.36 16.70 -5.28
C LEU A 280 6.94 17.26 -5.38
N PHE A 281 6.32 17.05 -6.54
CA PHE A 281 4.91 17.23 -6.83
C PHE A 281 4.25 15.86 -6.96
N PHE A 282 3.17 15.67 -6.23
CA PHE A 282 2.42 14.42 -6.15
C PHE A 282 1.05 14.62 -6.79
N THR A 283 0.63 13.65 -7.59
CA THR A 283 -0.71 13.62 -8.17
C THR A 283 -1.30 12.23 -8.05
N GLN A 284 -2.50 12.14 -7.48
CA GLN A 284 -3.36 10.97 -7.54
C GLN A 284 -4.55 11.29 -8.42
N VAL A 285 -4.88 10.39 -9.33
CA VAL A 285 -6.08 10.46 -10.16
C VAL A 285 -6.91 9.22 -9.90
N PHE A 286 -8.19 9.42 -9.63
CA PHE A 286 -9.13 8.36 -9.32
C PHE A 286 -10.18 8.25 -10.43
N GLY A 287 -10.58 7.02 -10.70
CA GLY A 287 -11.60 6.73 -11.69
C GLY A 287 -12.34 5.43 -11.40
N HIS A 288 -13.11 5.00 -12.38
CA HIS A 288 -13.94 3.81 -12.31
C HIS A 288 -14.01 3.14 -13.69
N SER A 289 -13.80 1.83 -13.74
CA SER A 289 -14.19 0.99 -14.88
C SER A 289 -15.59 0.41 -14.67
N GLN A 290 -16.42 0.46 -15.71
CA GLN A 290 -17.67 -0.31 -15.77
C GLN A 290 -17.39 -1.82 -15.80
#